data_AF-A0A7H0WB41-F1
#
_entry.id   AF-A0A7H0WB41-F1
#
_cell.length_a   1.000
_cell.length_b   1.000
_cell.length_c   1.000
_cell.angle_alpha   90.00
_cell.angle_beta   90.00
_cell.angle_gamma   90.00
#
_symmetry.space_group_name_H-M   'P 1'
#
loop_
_entity.id
_entity.type
_entity.pdbx_description
1 polymer ?
#
loop_
_entity_poly.entity_id
_entity_poly.type
_entity_poly.pdbx_seq_one_letter_code
_entity_poly.pdbx_strand_id
1 'polypeptide(L)'
;MREYEILLIVGVVSMLLVRIIWEIWELISKEKKDREKESAYECGFNPFMEERSGYEIRYYKVGIMYIIMDVEISYMYPWSIGMGEIGREGVIGGIIFMLILGIGYVYEWKKGGIEWE
;
A
#
# COMPACT_ATOMS: atom_id res chain seq x y z
N MET A 1 11.34 -13.64 -20.87
CA MET A 1 12.56 -12.80 -20.77
C MET A 1 12.35 -11.43 -21.41
N ARG A 2 12.06 -11.35 -22.72
CA ARG A 2 11.82 -10.07 -23.43
C ARG A 2 10.74 -9.17 -22.81
N GLU A 3 9.64 -9.76 -22.32
CA GLU A 3 8.57 -8.99 -21.66
C GLU A 3 9.04 -8.31 -20.37
N TYR A 4 9.84 -9.00 -19.56
CA TYR A 4 10.45 -8.43 -18.36
C TYR A 4 11.46 -7.33 -18.68
N GLU A 5 12.22 -7.48 -19.77
CA GLU A 5 13.11 -6.43 -20.27
C GLU A 5 12.32 -5.18 -20.67
N ILE A 6 11.18 -5.35 -21.36
CA ILE A 6 10.30 -4.23 -21.72
C ILE A 6 9.73 -3.54 -20.47
N LEU A 7 9.26 -4.32 -19.49
CA LEU A 7 8.75 -3.77 -18.22
C LEU A 7 9.83 -2.95 -17.48
N LEU A 8 11.07 -3.46 -17.45
CA LEU A 8 12.19 -2.75 -16.85
C LEU A 8 12.50 -1.46 -17.59
N ILE A 9 12.55 -1.48 -18.92
CA ILE A 9 12.79 -0.30 -19.75
C ILE A 9 11.70 0.76 -19.50
N VAL A 10 10.43 0.37 -19.49
CA VAL A 10 9.31 1.28 -19.21
C VAL A 10 9.43 1.89 -17.81
N GLY A 11 9.77 1.08 -16.79
CA GLY A 11 9.98 1.56 -15.42
C GLY A 11 11.14 2.56 -15.31
N VAL A 12 12.25 2.31 -16.00
CA VAL A 12 13.40 3.24 -16.00
C VAL A 12 13.07 4.53 -16.74
N VAL A 13 12.43 4.43 -17.91
CA VAL A 13 12.03 5.61 -18.70
C VAL A 13 11.04 6.48 -17.92
N SER A 14 10.06 5.89 -17.23
CA SER A 14 9.10 6.66 -16.43
C SER A 14 9.77 7.39 -15.27
N MET A 15 10.71 6.75 -14.56
CA MET A 15 11.50 7.40 -13.50
C MET A 15 12.37 8.54 -14.04
N LEU A 16 13.02 8.35 -15.19
CA LEU A 16 13.82 9.39 -15.84
C LEU A 16 12.96 10.58 -16.28
N LEU A 17 11.77 10.33 -16.82
CA LEU A 17 10.84 11.40 -17.19
C LEU A 17 10.42 12.23 -15.98
N VAL A 18 10.05 11.59 -14.86
CA VAL A 18 9.72 12.29 -13.61
C VAL A 18 10.90 13.15 -13.16
N ARG A 19 12.12 12.60 -13.22
CA ARG A 19 13.33 13.33 -12.83
C ARG A 19 13.61 14.54 -13.72
N ILE A 20 13.50 14.40 -15.04
CA ILE A 20 13.71 15.48 -16.00
C ILE A 20 12.67 16.58 -15.79
N ILE A 21 11.40 16.22 -15.61
CA ILE A 21 10.33 17.21 -15.34
C ILE A 21 10.61 17.98 -14.05
N TRP A 22 11.03 17.27 -12.99
CA TRP A 22 11.41 17.88 -11.72
C TRP A 22 12.57 18.87 -11.89
N GLU A 23 13.65 18.48 -12.59
CA GLU A 23 14.81 19.34 -12.82
C GLU A 23 14.48 20.56 -13.69
N ILE A 24 13.65 20.39 -14.73
CA ILE A 24 13.14 21.50 -15.53
C ILE A 24 12.34 22.46 -14.66
N TRP A 25 11.49 21.94 -13.77
CA TRP A 25 10.71 22.78 -12.86
C TRP A 25 11.61 23.56 -11.90
N GLU A 26 12.62 22.94 -11.29
CA GLU A 26 13.59 23.63 -10.42
C GLU A 26 14.39 24.71 -11.17
N LEU A 27 14.74 24.49 -12.43
CA LEU A 27 15.48 25.47 -13.25
C LEU A 27 14.62 26.66 -13.66
N ILE A 28 13.33 26.43 -13.96
CA ILE A 28 12.39 27.49 -14.36
C ILE A 28 11.86 28.26 -13.14
N SER A 29 11.69 27.57 -12.01
CA SER A 29 11.11 28.14 -10.80
C SER A 29 12.02 29.23 -10.22
N LYS A 30 11.61 30.49 -10.35
CA LYS A 30 12.25 31.65 -9.70
C LYS A 30 11.77 31.81 -8.25
N GLU A 31 11.64 30.70 -7.53
CA GLU A 31 11.09 30.75 -6.19
C GLU A 31 12.14 31.29 -5.21
N LYS A 32 11.90 32.50 -4.70
CA LYS A 32 12.65 33.03 -3.57
C LYS A 32 12.16 32.30 -2.32
N LYS A 33 12.94 31.34 -1.86
CA LYS A 33 12.77 30.64 -0.57
C LYS A 33 12.72 31.68 0.53
N ASP A 34 11.55 31.85 1.11
CA ASP A 34 11.29 32.73 2.24
C ASP A 34 10.83 31.85 3.40
N ARG A 35 11.24 32.18 4.62
CA ARG A 35 10.98 31.37 5.80
C ARG A 35 9.48 31.15 6.01
N GLU A 36 8.67 32.16 5.73
CA GLU A 36 7.20 32.10 5.82
C GLU A 36 6.55 31.30 4.68
N LYS A 37 7.24 31.10 3.55
CA LYS A 37 6.75 30.21 2.46
C LYS A 37 7.05 28.75 2.74
N GLU A 38 8.14 28.49 3.47
CA GLU A 38 8.55 27.14 3.86
C GLU A 38 7.95 26.70 5.20
N SER A 39 7.29 27.59 5.94
CA SER A 39 6.58 27.24 7.18
C SER A 39 5.29 26.46 6.90
N ALA A 40 4.94 25.55 7.82
CA ALA A 40 3.68 24.82 7.75
C ALA A 40 2.47 25.76 7.66
N TYR A 41 1.48 25.38 6.85
CA TYR A 41 0.27 26.18 6.69
C TYR A 41 -0.59 26.09 7.95
N GLU A 42 -0.62 27.18 8.72
CA GLU A 42 -1.53 27.32 9.86
C GLU A 42 -1.93 28.78 10.07
N CYS A 43 -2.33 29.45 8.99
CA CYS A 43 -2.76 30.85 9.01
C CYS A 43 -1.77 31.81 9.71
N GLY A 44 -0.46 31.56 9.60
CA GLY A 44 0.60 32.37 10.23
C GLY A 44 0.87 32.05 11.70
N PHE A 45 0.28 30.98 12.24
CA PHE A 45 0.61 30.43 13.56
C PHE A 45 1.66 29.32 13.45
N ASN A 46 2.42 29.12 14.52
CA ASN A 46 3.21 27.89 14.64
C ASN A 46 2.25 26.71 14.83
N PRO A 47 2.54 25.55 14.23
CA PRO A 47 1.65 24.41 14.33
C PRO A 47 1.36 24.02 15.77
N PHE A 48 0.08 23.84 16.10
CA PHE A 48 -0.37 23.57 17.47
C PHE A 48 0.06 22.19 17.99
N MET A 49 0.31 21.24 17.08
CA MET A 49 0.73 19.89 17.44
C MET A 49 2.24 19.72 17.29
N GLU A 50 2.87 19.09 18.28
CA GLU A 50 4.20 18.50 18.08
C GLU A 50 4.13 17.55 16.89
N GLU A 51 5.07 17.68 15.96
CA GLU A 51 5.24 16.86 14.74
C GLU A 51 5.34 15.34 15.03
N ARG A 52 5.34 14.95 16.32
CA ARG A 52 5.53 13.59 16.84
C ARG A 52 4.45 13.14 17.83
N SER A 53 3.25 13.73 17.85
CA SER A 53 2.14 13.08 18.53
C SER A 53 1.89 11.71 17.87
N GLY A 54 1.92 10.63 18.65
CA GLY A 54 1.77 9.27 18.13
C GLY A 54 0.53 9.16 17.24
N TYR A 55 0.73 8.81 15.98
CA TYR A 55 -0.36 8.56 15.05
C TYR A 55 -1.35 7.55 15.64
N GLU A 56 -2.63 7.74 15.33
CA GLU A 56 -3.69 6.90 15.85
C GLU A 56 -3.44 5.42 15.50
N ILE A 57 -3.51 4.55 16.52
CA ILE A 57 -3.32 3.09 16.42
C ILE A 57 -4.31 2.43 15.43
N ARG A 58 -5.32 3.18 14.95
CA ARG A 58 -6.33 2.76 13.98
C ARG A 58 -5.72 2.31 12.65
N TYR A 59 -4.71 3.00 12.13
CA TYR A 59 -4.05 2.63 10.87
C TYR A 59 -3.25 1.32 10.98
N TYR A 60 -2.74 1.00 12.18
CA TYR A 60 -1.98 -0.22 12.41
C TYR A 60 -2.85 -1.48 12.26
N LYS A 61 -4.09 -1.46 12.77
CA LYS A 61 -5.04 -2.59 12.63
C LYS A 61 -5.33 -2.89 11.16
N VAL A 62 -5.53 -1.85 10.36
CA VAL A 62 -5.79 -1.95 8.92
C VAL A 62 -4.55 -2.43 8.16
N GLY A 63 -3.36 -1.94 8.54
CA GLY A 63 -2.09 -2.37 7.95
C GLY A 63 -1.79 -3.85 8.18
N ILE A 64 -1.97 -4.36 9.40
CA ILE A 64 -1.82 -5.81 9.66
C ILE A 64 -2.83 -6.61 8.86
N MET A 65 -4.09 -6.16 8.84
CA MET A 65 -5.14 -6.86 8.11
C MET A 65 -4.83 -6.95 6.62
N TYR A 66 -4.33 -5.86 6.04
CA TYR A 66 -3.85 -5.84 4.65
C TYR A 66 -2.73 -6.85 4.42
N ILE A 67 -1.72 -6.91 5.30
CA ILE A 67 -0.60 -7.86 5.18
C ILE A 67 -1.09 -9.31 5.23
N ILE A 68 -2.00 -9.64 6.16
CA ILE A 68 -2.57 -10.99 6.28
C ILE A 68 -3.32 -11.37 4.99
N MET A 69 -4.14 -10.47 4.47
CA MET A 69 -4.90 -10.67 3.23
C MET A 69 -4.01 -10.76 1.99
N ASP A 70 -2.90 -10.01 1.93
CA ASP A 70 -1.94 -10.10 0.83
C ASP A 70 -1.20 -11.45 0.82
N VAL A 71 -0.85 -11.96 2.01
CA VAL A 71 -0.31 -13.32 2.15
C VAL A 71 -1.34 -14.36 1.72
N GLU A 72 -2.62 -14.19 2.06
CA GLU A 72 -3.70 -15.08 1.60
C GLU A 72 -3.76 -15.17 0.06
N ILE A 73 -3.79 -14.02 -0.61
CA ILE A 73 -3.84 -13.96 -2.08
C ILE A 73 -2.58 -14.58 -2.69
N SER A 74 -1.42 -14.35 -2.09
CA SER A 74 -0.15 -14.96 -2.52
C SER A 74 -0.18 -16.50 -2.46
N TYR A 75 -0.91 -17.09 -1.51
CA TYR A 75 -1.16 -18.54 -1.46
C TYR A 75 -2.27 -18.99 -2.42
N MET A 76 -3.31 -18.18 -2.59
CA MET A 76 -4.44 -18.52 -3.47
C MET A 76 -4.10 -18.48 -4.95
N TYR A 77 -3.16 -17.62 -5.37
CA TYR A 77 -2.73 -17.54 -6.76
C TYR A 77 -2.17 -18.87 -7.31
N PRO A 78 -1.12 -19.48 -6.73
CA PRO A 78 -0.61 -20.76 -7.22
C PRO A 78 -1.63 -21.89 -7.05
N TRP A 79 -2.42 -21.87 -5.97
CA TRP A 79 -3.50 -22.84 -5.77
C TRP A 79 -4.53 -22.78 -6.90
N SER A 80 -4.96 -21.58 -7.30
CA SER A 80 -5.95 -21.37 -8.38
C SER A 80 -5.46 -21.87 -9.73
N ILE A 81 -4.19 -21.62 -10.07
CA ILE A 81 -3.58 -22.07 -11.33
C ILE A 81 -3.40 -23.59 -11.31
N GLY A 82 -3.05 -24.16 -10.15
CA GLY A 82 -2.79 -25.59 -9.98
C GLY A 82 -4.03 -26.45 -9.71
N MET A 83 -5.25 -25.89 -9.64
CA MET A 83 -6.48 -26.63 -9.25
C MET A 83 -6.72 -27.91 -10.06
N GLY A 84 -6.30 -27.94 -11.33
CA GLY A 84 -6.44 -29.12 -12.19
C GLY A 84 -5.51 -30.28 -11.86
N GLU A 85 -4.39 -30.02 -11.16
CA GLU A 85 -3.31 -31.00 -10.93
C GLU A 85 -3.26 -31.52 -9.49
N ILE A 86 -3.72 -30.73 -8.52
CA ILE A 86 -3.63 -31.02 -7.07
C ILE A 86 -4.66 -32.03 -6.55
N GLY A 87 -5.57 -32.50 -7.41
CA GLY A 87 -6.62 -33.46 -7.06
C GLY A 87 -7.64 -32.91 -6.06
N ARG A 88 -8.60 -33.76 -5.65
CA ARG A 88 -9.72 -33.38 -4.77
C ARG A 88 -9.24 -32.85 -3.41
N GLU A 89 -8.21 -33.47 -2.84
CA GLU A 89 -7.66 -33.09 -1.53
C GLU A 89 -7.04 -31.69 -1.56
N GLY A 90 -6.30 -31.34 -2.62
CA GLY A 90 -5.73 -30.01 -2.78
C GLY A 90 -6.79 -28.92 -2.97
N VAL A 91 -7.87 -29.23 -3.70
CA VAL A 91 -9.01 -28.30 -3.84
C VAL A 91 -9.72 -28.09 -2.50
N ILE A 92 -10.00 -29.16 -1.75
CA ILE A 92 -10.62 -29.06 -0.43
C ILE A 92 -9.71 -28.27 0.53
N GLY A 93 -8.40 -28.52 0.51
CA GLY A 93 -7.43 -27.81 1.33
C GLY A 93 -7.44 -26.30 1.10
N GLY A 94 -7.48 -25.84 -0.15
CA GLY A 94 -7.56 -24.41 -0.46
C GLY A 94 -8.89 -23.77 -0.07
N ILE A 95 -10.01 -24.49 -0.21
CA ILE A 95 -11.32 -24.03 0.29
C ILE A 95 -11.28 -23.88 1.81
N ILE A 96 -10.73 -24.84 2.54
CA ILE A 96 -10.60 -24.77 4.01
C ILE A 96 -9.71 -23.58 4.41
N PHE A 97 -8.58 -23.38 3.73
CA PHE A 97 -7.69 -22.25 3.98
C PHE A 97 -8.42 -20.90 3.83
N MET A 98 -9.14 -20.72 2.73
CA MET A 98 -9.96 -19.53 2.47
C MET A 98 -11.03 -19.31 3.54
N LEU A 99 -11.69 -20.39 4.00
CA LEU A 99 -12.69 -20.29 5.06
C LEU A 99 -12.08 -19.88 6.41
N ILE A 100 -10.91 -20.40 6.77
CA ILE A 100 -10.24 -20.05 8.04
C ILE A 100 -9.94 -18.55 8.09
N LEU A 101 -9.33 -18.01 7.04
CA LEU A 101 -8.99 -16.59 6.97
C LEU A 101 -10.22 -15.70 6.78
N GLY A 102 -11.20 -16.14 5.98
CA GLY A 102 -12.49 -15.47 5.85
C GLY A 102 -13.27 -15.37 7.17
N ILE A 103 -13.24 -16.41 8.01
CA ILE A 103 -13.82 -16.37 9.36
C ILE A 103 -13.06 -15.37 10.24
N GLY A 104 -11.73 -15.37 10.20
CA GLY A 104 -10.90 -14.39 10.91
C GLY A 104 -11.24 -12.95 10.51
N TYR A 105 -11.46 -12.71 9.21
CA TYR A 105 -11.90 -11.41 8.69
C TYR A 105 -13.26 -10.99 9.23
N VAL A 106 -14.26 -11.88 9.14
CA VAL A 106 -15.60 -11.60 9.65
C VAL A 106 -15.58 -11.35 11.17
N TYR A 107 -14.73 -12.05 11.90
CA TYR A 107 -14.55 -11.85 13.34
C TYR A 107 -14.02 -10.46 13.68
N GLU A 108 -12.93 -10.04 13.02
CA GLU A 108 -12.34 -8.71 13.23
C GLU A 108 -13.31 -7.60 12.81
N TRP A 109 -14.07 -7.82 11.73
CA TRP A 109 -15.11 -6.89 11.31
C TRP A 109 -16.19 -6.73 12.38
N LYS A 110 -16.73 -7.83 12.91
CA LYS A 110 -17.74 -7.79 13.99
C LYS A 110 -17.23 -7.18 15.29
N LYS A 111 -15.91 -7.15 15.50
CA LYS A 111 -15.27 -6.53 16.67
C LYS A 111 -15.00 -5.03 16.52
N GLY A 112 -15.37 -4.43 15.39
CA GLY A 112 -15.03 -3.03 15.11
C GLY A 112 -13.53 -2.83 14.85
N GLY A 113 -12.81 -3.89 14.45
CA GLY A 113 -11.41 -3.80 14.02
C GLY A 113 -11.22 -2.89 12.82
N ILE A 114 -12.28 -2.77 12.00
CA ILE A 114 -12.36 -2.06 10.71
C ILE A 114 -13.42 -0.93 10.77
N GLU A 115 -13.96 -0.59 11.96
CA GLU A 115 -14.91 0.52 12.08
C GLU A 115 -14.17 1.86 12.10
N TRP A 116 -14.73 2.82 11.37
CA TRP A 116 -14.19 4.16 11.13
C TRP A 116 -15.21 5.19 11.62
N GLU A 117 -15.24 5.42 12.93
CA GLU A 117 -15.77 6.65 13.54
C GLU A 117 -14.63 7.39 14.26
#